data_AF-A0A179H624-F1
#
_entry.id   AF-A0A179H624-F1
#
_cell.length_a   1.000
_cell.length_b   1.000
_cell.length_c   1.000
_cell.angle_alpha   90.00
_cell.angle_beta   90.00
_cell.angle_gamma   90.00
#
_symmetry.space_group_name_H-M   'P 1'
#
loop_
_entity.id
_entity.type
_entity.pdbx_description
1 polymer ?
#
loop_
_entity_poly.entity_id
_entity_poly.type
_entity_poly.pdbx_seq_one_letter_code
_entity_poly.pdbx_strand_id
1 'polypeptide(L)'
;MSDLDDSAFETLPAGSIYKSSLDIAESHDMSQSGTYGVKAAGTLWATVTDMEGLQTVPFESNALTLDIVAPPARLPPSLTKRGVNDYQGLPSKHLTLHQDAYSACTQRDLRAIMAAVHNCRNFVRRAKSAARCGGQSRMWYYFKSSNFKTRHYVKSALDEMGRICSQTCGEFPKVMCEHRTDQENCDPGTLALITRGETVIRFCPLFFRKPDRSSVRWADDQVSILLHELAHLCGFEHDYAYGKSVVHLAQNESVQNPDSYVGFARDATYLPEGDPACPDYPTRVA
;
A
#
# COMPACT_ATOMS: atom_id res chain seq x y z
N MET A 1 -6.36 2.65 43.18
CA MET A 1 -5.36 1.71 42.62
C MET A 1 -5.02 0.70 43.70
N SER A 2 -5.91 -0.25 44.00
CA SER A 2 -5.69 -1.28 45.02
C SER A 2 -5.11 -2.57 44.46
N ASP A 3 -4.96 -2.66 43.13
CA ASP A 3 -4.71 -3.93 42.43
C ASP A 3 -3.39 -3.92 41.62
N LEU A 4 -2.52 -2.92 41.82
CA LEU A 4 -1.18 -2.92 41.22
C LEU A 4 -0.19 -3.45 42.24
N ASP A 5 0.41 -4.60 41.94
CA ASP A 5 1.51 -5.16 42.74
C ASP A 5 2.88 -4.66 42.24
N ASP A 6 3.95 -5.07 42.93
CA ASP A 6 5.33 -4.67 42.61
C ASP A 6 5.73 -4.99 41.16
N SER A 7 5.08 -5.95 40.49
CA SER A 7 5.38 -6.30 39.09
C SER A 7 4.91 -5.25 38.09
N ALA A 8 4.05 -4.31 38.50
CA ALA A 8 3.63 -3.18 37.67
C ALA A 8 4.67 -2.05 37.61
N PHE A 9 5.78 -2.16 38.36
CA PHE A 9 6.79 -1.12 38.49
C PHE A 9 8.14 -1.57 37.95
N GLU A 10 8.81 -0.67 37.24
CA GLU A 10 10.16 -0.89 36.74
C GLU A 10 11.18 -0.28 37.71
N THR A 11 12.20 -1.06 38.10
CA THR A 11 13.30 -0.52 38.92
C THR A 11 14.29 0.22 38.05
N LEU A 12 14.58 1.47 38.41
CA LEU A 12 15.52 2.35 37.73
C LEU A 12 16.75 2.62 38.62
N PRO A 13 17.88 1.90 38.41
CA PRO A 13 19.11 2.17 39.13
C PRO A 13 19.63 3.61 38.93
N ALA A 14 20.38 4.12 39.89
CA ALA A 14 21.01 5.44 39.79
C ALA A 14 21.91 5.53 38.54
N GLY A 15 21.70 6.57 37.73
CA GLY A 15 22.45 6.79 36.50
C GLY A 15 22.03 5.92 35.30
N SER A 16 21.04 5.05 35.46
CA SER A 16 20.48 4.26 34.36
C SER A 16 19.48 5.07 33.51
N ILE A 17 19.23 4.60 32.29
CA ILE A 17 18.29 5.21 31.36
C ILE A 17 17.25 4.16 30.97
N TYR A 18 15.98 4.46 31.19
CA TYR A 18 14.88 3.71 30.61
C TYR A 18 14.55 4.26 29.22
N LYS A 19 14.38 3.37 28.24
CA LYS A 19 13.99 3.73 26.87
C LYS A 19 12.77 2.92 26.48
N SER A 20 11.76 3.62 25.95
CA SER A 20 10.60 3.00 25.33
C SER A 20 10.34 3.64 23.97
N SER A 21 9.69 2.90 23.08
CA SER A 21 9.26 3.38 21.76
C SER A 21 7.75 3.24 21.67
N LEU A 22 7.09 4.32 21.23
CA LEU A 22 5.65 4.35 21.02
C LEU A 22 5.38 4.67 19.55
N ASP A 23 4.41 3.99 18.96
CA ASP A 23 3.83 4.42 17.69
C ASP A 23 2.68 5.39 17.95
N ILE A 24 2.89 6.66 17.61
CA ILE A 24 1.87 7.70 17.74
C ILE A 24 0.66 7.45 16.83
N ALA A 25 0.82 6.70 15.74
CA ALA A 25 -0.27 6.37 14.83
C ALA A 25 -1.24 5.32 15.39
N GLU A 26 -0.88 4.62 16.47
CA GLU A 26 -1.82 3.72 17.15
C GLU A 26 -2.76 4.45 18.11
N SER A 27 -2.34 5.60 18.63
CA SER A 27 -3.09 6.38 19.63
C SER A 27 -3.75 7.62 19.06
N HIS A 28 -3.23 8.15 17.95
CA HIS A 28 -3.71 9.38 17.31
C HIS A 28 -4.02 9.14 15.83
N ASP A 29 -4.98 9.88 15.30
CA ASP A 29 -5.25 9.87 13.87
C ASP A 29 -4.13 10.61 13.12
N MET A 30 -3.30 9.81 12.46
CA MET A 30 -2.18 10.24 11.63
C MET A 30 -2.47 10.02 10.14
N SER A 31 -3.76 9.93 9.75
CA SER A 31 -4.15 9.58 8.38
C SER A 31 -4.01 10.71 7.37
N GLN A 32 -3.63 11.92 7.78
CA GLN A 32 -3.50 13.09 6.91
C GLN A 32 -2.03 13.47 6.72
N SER A 33 -1.70 13.89 5.50
CA SER A 33 -0.38 14.48 5.25
C SER A 33 -0.29 15.83 5.95
N GLY A 34 0.85 16.11 6.57
CA GLY A 34 1.08 17.39 7.23
C GLY A 34 2.28 17.35 8.17
N THR A 35 2.61 18.52 8.71
CA THR A 35 3.61 18.66 9.75
C THR A 35 2.95 18.51 11.11
N TYR A 36 3.41 17.54 11.89
CA TYR A 36 2.92 17.23 13.22
C TYR A 36 3.96 17.60 14.27
N GLY A 37 3.54 18.31 15.31
CA GLY A 37 4.31 18.48 16.54
C GLY A 37 4.01 17.34 17.50
N VAL A 38 5.04 16.59 17.90
CA VAL A 38 4.91 15.45 18.81
C VAL A 38 5.65 15.75 20.10
N LYS A 39 4.96 15.64 21.23
CA LYS A 39 5.54 15.70 22.57
C LYS A 39 4.95 14.61 23.45
N ALA A 40 5.76 14.06 24.34
CA ALA A 40 5.29 13.18 25.40
C ALA A 40 5.18 14.00 26.69
N ALA A 41 3.99 14.04 27.28
CA ALA A 41 3.75 14.70 28.55
C ALA A 41 2.76 13.87 29.35
N GLY A 42 2.92 13.84 30.67
CA GLY A 42 2.05 13.05 31.53
C GLY A 42 2.53 13.03 32.97
N THR A 43 2.06 12.04 33.71
CA THR A 43 2.40 11.82 35.11
C THR A 43 2.78 10.37 35.30
N LEU A 44 3.95 10.15 35.89
CA LEU A 44 4.42 8.83 36.33
C LEU A 44 4.15 8.69 37.82
N TRP A 45 3.95 7.46 38.26
CA TRP A 45 3.99 7.13 39.68
C TRP A 45 5.37 6.57 40.00
N ALA A 46 6.05 7.14 41.00
CA ALA A 46 7.39 6.74 41.38
C ALA A 46 7.57 6.77 42.90
N THR A 47 8.45 5.91 43.39
CA THR A 47 8.88 5.84 44.79
C THR A 47 10.36 5.51 44.83
N VAL A 48 11.04 5.88 45.92
CA VAL A 48 12.44 5.51 46.19
C VAL A 48 12.56 4.54 47.38
N THR A 49 11.44 4.20 48.02
CA THR A 49 11.38 3.31 49.19
C THR A 49 10.54 2.07 48.90
N ASP A 50 9.22 2.22 48.93
CA ASP A 50 8.21 1.17 48.80
C ASP A 50 6.91 1.73 48.21
N MET A 51 5.95 0.84 48.00
CA MET A 51 4.63 1.16 47.43
C MET A 51 3.79 2.11 48.30
N GLU A 52 4.05 2.20 49.62
CA GLU A 52 3.39 3.19 50.49
C GLU A 52 3.89 4.61 50.20
N GLY A 53 5.12 4.74 49.70
CA GLY A 53 5.77 6.00 49.31
C GLY A 53 5.51 6.49 47.89
N LEU A 54 4.54 5.91 47.16
CA LEU A 54 4.22 6.30 45.78
C LEU A 54 3.82 7.77 45.65
N GLN A 55 4.54 8.50 44.79
CA GLN A 55 4.27 9.90 44.46
C GLN A 55 4.07 10.07 42.95
N THR A 56 3.30 11.09 42.59
CA THR A 56 3.11 11.49 41.20
C THR A 56 4.24 12.43 40.76
N VAL A 57 4.95 12.06 39.70
CA VAL A 57 6.00 12.85 39.08
C VAL A 57 5.54 13.27 37.68
N PRO A 58 5.27 14.56 37.43
CA PRO A 58 4.96 15.03 36.09
C PRO A 58 6.22 14.97 35.22
N PHE A 59 6.04 14.69 33.93
CA PHE A 59 7.10 14.75 32.95
C PHE A 59 6.63 15.43 31.68
N GLU A 60 7.57 16.09 31.00
CA GLU A 60 7.39 16.64 29.67
C GLU A 60 8.69 16.46 28.87
N SER A 61 8.57 15.95 27.65
CA SER A 61 9.68 15.83 26.71
C SER A 61 9.88 17.12 25.91
N ASN A 62 11.01 17.22 25.20
CA ASN A 62 11.10 18.15 24.08
C ASN A 62 10.05 17.81 23.00
N ALA A 63 9.69 18.79 22.19
CA ALA A 63 8.86 18.58 21.01
C ALA A 63 9.73 18.12 19.82
N LEU A 64 9.19 17.19 19.03
CA LEU A 64 9.73 16.79 17.74
C LEU A 64 8.77 17.29 16.65
N THR A 65 9.33 17.73 15.53
CA THR A 65 8.56 18.06 14.34
C THR A 65 8.69 16.91 13.35
N LEU A 66 7.57 16.33 12.93
CA LEU A 66 7.52 15.23 11.99
C LEU A 66 6.69 15.61 10.77
N ASP A 67 7.27 15.47 9.58
CA ASP A 67 6.49 15.52 8.34
C ASP A 67 5.91 14.13 8.07
N ILE A 68 4.59 14.06 8.10
CA ILE A 68 3.82 12.86 7.85
C ILE A 68 3.29 12.99 6.43
N VAL A 69 3.60 11.98 5.61
CA VAL A 69 2.96 11.80 4.31
C VAL A 69 1.98 10.67 4.54
N ALA A 70 0.69 10.99 4.47
CA ALA A 70 -0.34 9.97 4.51
C ALA A 70 -0.16 9.03 3.30
N PRO A 71 -0.40 7.72 3.48
CA PRO A 71 -0.54 6.85 2.33
C PRO A 71 -1.66 7.40 1.44
N PRO A 72 -1.54 7.28 0.11
CA PRO A 72 -2.57 7.70 -0.84
C PRO A 72 -3.96 7.29 -0.33
N ALA A 73 -4.79 8.28 0.00
CA ALA A 73 -6.08 8.05 0.63
C ALA A 73 -7.19 8.28 -0.38
N ARG A 74 -8.04 7.25 -0.47
CA ARG A 74 -9.31 7.09 -1.20
C ARG A 74 -9.19 6.76 -2.67
N LEU A 75 -9.64 5.54 -3.00
CA LEU A 75 -10.39 5.32 -4.24
C LEU A 75 -11.27 6.53 -4.52
N PRO A 76 -11.26 7.07 -5.76
CA PRO A 76 -12.14 8.17 -6.11
C PRO A 76 -13.58 7.83 -5.70
N PRO A 77 -14.35 8.78 -5.12
CA PRO A 77 -15.70 8.51 -4.60
C PRO A 77 -16.64 7.83 -5.61
N SER A 78 -16.39 8.00 -6.91
CA SER A 78 -17.07 7.31 -8.02
C SER A 78 -16.91 5.78 -8.00
N LEU A 79 -15.81 5.24 -7.45
CA LEU A 79 -15.60 3.80 -7.22
C LEU A 79 -16.14 3.30 -5.87
N THR A 80 -16.72 4.19 -5.07
CA THR A 80 -17.42 3.84 -3.81
C THR A 80 -18.94 3.86 -3.95
N LYS A 81 -19.48 4.29 -5.09
CA LYS A 81 -20.91 4.25 -5.40
C LYS A 81 -21.23 3.07 -6.32
N ARG A 82 -22.18 2.23 -5.88
CA ARG A 82 -22.75 1.11 -6.64
C ARG A 82 -23.15 1.53 -8.06
N GLY A 83 -22.39 1.10 -9.07
CA GLY A 83 -22.83 1.07 -10.46
C GLY A 83 -23.41 -0.31 -10.78
N VAL A 84 -24.73 -0.46 -10.78
CA VAL A 84 -25.39 -1.71 -11.17
C VAL A 84 -25.22 -1.92 -12.69
N ASN A 85 -24.77 -3.13 -13.07
CA ASN A 85 -24.58 -3.58 -14.44
C ASN A 85 -25.86 -3.52 -15.29
N ASP A 86 -25.71 -3.40 -16.61
CA ASP A 86 -26.45 -4.30 -17.51
C ASP A 86 -25.63 -4.59 -18.78
N TYR A 87 -25.05 -5.79 -18.83
CA TYR A 87 -24.67 -6.44 -20.09
C TYR A 87 -25.15 -7.89 -19.99
N GLN A 88 -26.32 -8.15 -20.57
CA GLN A 88 -26.84 -9.51 -20.69
C GLN A 88 -26.09 -10.22 -21.82
N GLY A 89 -25.26 -11.21 -21.48
CA GLY A 89 -24.68 -12.10 -22.49
C GLY A 89 -23.29 -12.68 -22.22
N LEU A 90 -22.60 -12.27 -21.15
CA LEU A 90 -21.30 -12.85 -20.77
C LEU A 90 -21.38 -13.52 -19.39
N PRO A 91 -20.69 -14.66 -19.16
CA PRO A 91 -20.67 -15.31 -17.86
C PRO A 91 -19.92 -14.51 -16.76
N SER A 92 -19.42 -13.31 -17.08
CA SER A 92 -18.54 -12.54 -16.21
C SER A 92 -19.30 -11.44 -15.48
N LYS A 93 -19.97 -11.77 -14.37
CA LYS A 93 -20.62 -10.81 -13.46
C LYS A 93 -19.66 -9.77 -12.84
N HIS A 94 -18.35 -9.84 -13.09
CA HIS A 94 -17.31 -9.22 -12.28
C HIS A 94 -16.78 -7.86 -12.74
N LEU A 95 -17.06 -7.40 -13.97
CA LEU A 95 -16.41 -6.22 -14.57
C LEU A 95 -17.41 -5.27 -15.22
N THR A 96 -17.24 -3.96 -14.98
CA THR A 96 -18.02 -2.91 -15.65
C THR A 96 -17.27 -2.43 -16.88
N LEU A 97 -17.89 -2.51 -18.05
CA LEU A 97 -17.31 -2.05 -19.32
C LEU A 97 -17.64 -0.57 -19.57
N HIS A 98 -16.69 0.20 -20.08
CA HIS A 98 -17.00 1.45 -20.76
C HIS A 98 -17.64 1.12 -22.12
N GLN A 99 -18.78 1.75 -22.45
CA GLN A 99 -19.51 1.47 -23.69
C GLN A 99 -19.24 2.58 -24.72
N ASP A 100 -18.15 2.45 -25.47
CA ASP A 100 -17.97 3.18 -26.73
C ASP A 100 -17.80 2.18 -27.88
N ALA A 101 -18.37 2.47 -29.05
CA ALA A 101 -18.44 1.53 -30.18
C ALA A 101 -17.07 1.10 -30.76
N TYR A 102 -15.98 1.79 -30.38
CA TYR A 102 -14.61 1.56 -30.86
C TYR A 102 -13.70 0.84 -29.85
N SER A 103 -14.18 0.60 -28.63
CA SER A 103 -13.37 0.15 -27.49
C SER A 103 -13.95 -1.07 -26.76
N ALA A 104 -14.79 -1.82 -27.48
CA ALA A 104 -15.48 -3.00 -26.98
C ALA A 104 -14.49 -4.15 -26.73
N CYS A 105 -14.26 -4.46 -25.45
CA CYS A 105 -13.49 -5.63 -25.05
C CYS A 105 -14.09 -6.92 -25.62
N THR A 106 -13.28 -7.70 -26.34
CA THR A 106 -13.69 -9.03 -26.77
C THR A 106 -13.77 -9.98 -25.56
N GLN A 107 -14.41 -11.14 -25.74
CA GLN A 107 -14.42 -12.17 -24.70
C GLN A 107 -13.00 -12.63 -24.31
N ARG A 108 -12.04 -12.56 -25.24
CA ARG A 108 -10.63 -12.88 -24.96
C ARG A 108 -9.99 -11.82 -24.07
N ASP A 109 -10.22 -10.54 -24.37
CA ASP A 109 -9.68 -9.41 -23.60
C ASP A 109 -10.21 -9.43 -22.17
N LEU A 110 -11.51 -9.67 -22.01
CA LEU A 110 -12.16 -9.83 -20.72
C LEU A 110 -11.54 -10.96 -19.90
N ARG A 111 -11.24 -12.12 -20.52
CA ARG A 111 -10.56 -13.24 -19.83
C ARG A 111 -9.16 -12.85 -19.36
N ALA A 112 -8.39 -12.14 -20.18
CA ALA A 112 -7.07 -11.66 -19.82
C ALA A 112 -7.12 -10.69 -18.62
N ILE A 113 -8.03 -9.71 -18.66
CA ILE A 113 -8.22 -8.75 -17.57
C ILE A 113 -8.66 -9.45 -16.29
N MET A 114 -9.63 -10.36 -16.34
CA MET A 114 -10.07 -11.12 -15.16
C MET A 114 -8.97 -11.99 -14.57
N ALA A 115 -8.12 -12.60 -15.41
CA ALA A 115 -6.96 -13.36 -14.95
C ALA A 115 -5.95 -12.43 -14.25
N ALA A 116 -5.68 -11.26 -14.81
CA ALA A 116 -4.82 -10.25 -14.19
C ALA A 116 -5.37 -9.78 -12.83
N VAL A 117 -6.67 -9.52 -12.71
CA VAL A 117 -7.33 -9.15 -11.45
C VAL A 117 -7.21 -10.27 -10.42
N HIS A 118 -7.46 -11.52 -10.81
CA HIS A 118 -7.30 -12.67 -9.92
C HIS A 118 -5.86 -12.80 -9.40
N ASN A 119 -4.87 -12.66 -10.29
CA ASN A 119 -3.46 -12.71 -9.94
C ASN A 119 -3.04 -11.51 -9.06
N CYS A 120 -3.58 -10.31 -9.30
CA CYS A 120 -3.30 -9.13 -8.51
C CYS A 120 -3.59 -9.36 -7.02
N ARG A 121 -4.72 -10.00 -6.69
CA ARG A 121 -5.08 -10.32 -5.29
C ARG A 121 -3.98 -11.13 -4.60
N ASN A 122 -3.37 -12.08 -5.31
CA ASN A 122 -2.27 -12.88 -4.79
C ASN A 122 -1.01 -12.04 -4.56
N PHE A 123 -0.63 -11.24 -5.57
CA PHE A 123 0.54 -10.38 -5.54
C PHE A 123 0.47 -9.39 -4.37
N VAL A 124 -0.65 -8.67 -4.27
CA VAL A 124 -0.86 -7.68 -3.21
C VAL A 124 -0.89 -8.34 -1.83
N ARG A 125 -1.55 -9.50 -1.67
CA ARG A 125 -1.55 -10.23 -0.39
C ARG A 125 -0.13 -10.59 0.06
N ARG A 126 0.70 -11.11 -0.86
CA ARG A 126 2.09 -11.46 -0.56
C ARG A 126 2.93 -10.23 -0.27
N ALA A 127 2.76 -9.17 -1.05
CA ALA A 127 3.40 -7.88 -0.83
C ALA A 127 3.07 -7.31 0.55
N LYS A 128 1.80 -7.31 0.97
CA LYS A 128 1.38 -6.86 2.30
C LYS A 128 2.07 -7.63 3.41
N SER A 129 2.14 -8.97 3.27
CA SER A 129 2.86 -9.82 4.22
C SER A 129 4.34 -9.46 4.27
N ALA A 130 4.98 -9.25 3.11
CA ALA A 130 6.38 -8.85 3.00
C ALA A 130 6.64 -7.44 3.57
N ALA A 131 5.73 -6.49 3.38
CA ALA A 131 5.84 -5.15 3.95
C ALA A 131 5.75 -5.21 5.49
N ARG A 132 4.82 -6.03 6.01
CA ARG A 132 4.62 -6.22 7.44
C ARG A 132 5.77 -6.95 8.12
N CYS A 133 6.15 -8.13 7.60
CA CYS A 133 7.02 -9.06 8.29
C CYS A 133 8.26 -9.50 7.49
N GLY A 134 8.34 -9.15 6.20
CA GLY A 134 9.46 -9.54 5.35
C GLY A 134 10.78 -8.87 5.73
N GLY A 135 11.87 -9.41 5.19
CA GLY A 135 13.24 -8.97 5.40
C GLY A 135 13.45 -7.50 5.05
N GLN A 136 14.33 -6.85 5.82
CA GLN A 136 14.64 -5.43 5.65
C GLN A 136 15.25 -5.12 4.28
N SER A 137 15.99 -6.07 3.70
CA SER A 137 16.65 -5.91 2.41
C SER A 137 15.67 -5.67 1.27
N ARG A 138 14.51 -6.35 1.23
CA ARG A 138 13.49 -6.10 0.20
C ARG A 138 12.89 -4.70 0.34
N MET A 139 12.58 -4.28 1.57
CA MET A 139 12.08 -2.92 1.82
C MET A 139 13.08 -1.85 1.39
N TRP A 140 14.36 -2.00 1.74
CA TRP A 140 15.42 -1.09 1.31
C TRP A 140 15.60 -1.07 -0.22
N TYR A 141 15.53 -2.25 -0.85
CA TYR A 141 15.74 -2.37 -2.30
C TYR A 141 14.72 -1.55 -3.09
N TYR A 142 13.45 -1.55 -2.68
CA TYR A 142 12.38 -0.83 -3.39
C TYR A 142 12.14 0.57 -2.82
N PHE A 143 12.09 0.73 -1.50
CA PHE A 143 11.59 1.94 -0.84
C PHE A 143 12.66 2.73 -0.07
N LYS A 144 13.93 2.32 -0.15
CA LYS A 144 15.08 2.99 0.50
C LYS A 144 14.93 3.18 2.01
N SER A 145 14.08 2.38 2.64
CA SER A 145 13.87 2.38 4.08
C SER A 145 13.08 1.13 4.48
N SER A 146 13.47 0.53 5.60
CA SER A 146 12.79 -0.61 6.23
C SER A 146 12.14 -0.27 7.57
N ASN A 147 12.12 1.02 7.95
CA ASN A 147 11.58 1.44 9.24
C ASN A 147 10.06 1.22 9.32
N PHE A 148 9.55 1.21 10.55
CA PHE A 148 8.14 0.98 10.83
C PHE A 148 7.21 1.89 10.02
N LYS A 149 7.50 3.20 9.98
CA LYS A 149 6.72 4.19 9.22
C LYS A 149 6.62 3.84 7.73
N THR A 150 7.73 3.47 7.11
CA THR A 150 7.79 3.12 5.67
C THR A 150 7.04 1.80 5.41
N ARG A 151 7.22 0.80 6.28
CA ARG A 151 6.47 -0.47 6.19
C ARG A 151 4.98 -0.25 6.31
N HIS A 152 4.54 0.57 7.26
CA HIS A 152 3.14 0.90 7.46
C HIS A 152 2.55 1.64 6.25
N TYR A 153 3.28 2.62 5.70
CA TYR A 153 2.89 3.34 4.50
C TYR A 153 2.70 2.39 3.31
N VAL A 154 3.71 1.57 3.01
CA VAL A 154 3.70 0.62 1.88
C VAL A 154 2.59 -0.40 2.05
N LYS A 155 2.44 -0.97 3.26
CA LYS A 155 1.35 -1.90 3.57
C LYS A 155 -0.02 -1.25 3.39
N SER A 156 -0.22 -0.01 3.84
CA SER A 156 -1.49 0.71 3.69
C SER A 156 -1.83 1.01 2.24
N ALA A 157 -0.85 1.42 1.42
CA ALA A 157 -1.06 1.61 -0.02
C ALA A 157 -1.42 0.27 -0.71
N LEU A 158 -0.74 -0.82 -0.34
CA LEU A 158 -1.08 -2.16 -0.82
C LEU A 158 -2.45 -2.64 -0.30
N ASP A 159 -2.87 -2.24 0.90
CA ASP A 159 -4.21 -2.53 1.42
C ASP A 159 -5.28 -1.94 0.50
N GLU A 160 -5.11 -0.70 0.03
CA GLU A 160 -6.05 -0.05 -0.88
C GLU A 160 -6.04 -0.66 -2.29
N MET A 161 -4.85 -0.90 -2.87
CA MET A 161 -4.76 -1.64 -4.16
C MET A 161 -5.41 -3.02 -4.05
N GLY A 162 -5.20 -3.71 -2.92
CA GLY A 162 -5.76 -5.04 -2.65
C GLY A 162 -7.27 -5.04 -2.49
N ARG A 163 -7.85 -3.93 -2.01
CA ARG A 163 -9.29 -3.73 -1.97
C ARG A 163 -9.86 -3.68 -3.38
N ILE A 164 -9.23 -2.92 -4.29
CA ILE A 164 -9.65 -2.85 -5.69
C ILE A 164 -9.54 -4.20 -6.38
N CYS A 165 -8.40 -4.89 -6.23
CA CYS A 165 -8.24 -6.23 -6.78
C CYS A 165 -9.24 -7.25 -6.22
N SER A 166 -9.85 -6.95 -5.07
CA SER A 166 -10.87 -7.78 -4.44
C SER A 166 -12.30 -7.41 -4.77
N GLN A 167 -12.53 -6.26 -5.42
CA GLN A 167 -13.87 -5.83 -5.82
C GLN A 167 -14.45 -6.77 -6.88
N THR A 168 -15.76 -6.96 -6.79
CA THR A 168 -16.56 -7.73 -7.74
C THR A 168 -17.80 -6.93 -8.07
N CYS A 169 -18.21 -6.92 -9.35
CA CYS A 169 -19.49 -6.36 -9.81
C CYS A 169 -19.65 -4.85 -9.55
N GLY A 170 -19.58 -3.99 -10.57
CA GLY A 170 -19.99 -2.58 -10.43
C GLY A 170 -19.05 -1.66 -9.64
N GLU A 171 -18.19 -2.23 -8.79
CA GLU A 171 -17.26 -1.51 -7.91
C GLU A 171 -15.82 -1.51 -8.43
N PHE A 172 -15.47 -2.46 -9.31
CA PHE A 172 -14.19 -2.43 -10.01
C PHE A 172 -14.19 -1.26 -11.02
N PRO A 173 -13.03 -0.60 -11.24
CA PRO A 173 -12.88 0.45 -12.24
C PRO A 173 -13.48 0.06 -13.58
N LYS A 174 -14.09 1.02 -14.27
CA LYS A 174 -14.50 0.76 -15.65
C LYS A 174 -13.26 0.40 -16.45
N VAL A 175 -13.39 -0.53 -17.38
CA VAL A 175 -12.28 -0.84 -18.29
C VAL A 175 -12.67 -0.56 -19.72
N MET A 176 -11.66 -0.26 -20.51
CA MET A 176 -11.76 -0.04 -21.93
C MET A 176 -10.63 -0.78 -22.63
N CYS A 177 -10.93 -1.45 -23.73
CA CYS A 177 -9.95 -2.21 -24.49
C CYS A 177 -9.74 -1.55 -25.84
N GLU A 178 -8.54 -1.03 -26.08
CA GLU A 178 -8.19 -0.53 -27.40
C GLU A 178 -7.53 -1.58 -28.26
N HIS A 179 -8.06 -1.71 -29.47
CA HIS A 179 -7.54 -2.61 -30.50
C HIS A 179 -6.76 -1.88 -31.59
N ARG A 180 -6.80 -0.54 -31.60
CA ARG A 180 -6.06 0.27 -32.58
C ARG A 180 -4.94 1.06 -31.90
N THR A 181 -3.85 1.24 -32.64
CA THR A 181 -2.63 1.96 -32.18
C THR A 181 -2.60 3.41 -32.66
N ASP A 182 -3.63 3.88 -33.37
CA ASP A 182 -3.75 5.20 -33.99
C ASP A 182 -4.67 6.15 -33.22
N GLN A 183 -5.23 5.70 -32.09
CA GLN A 183 -6.03 6.55 -31.22
C GLN A 183 -5.15 7.36 -30.29
N GLU A 184 -5.57 8.60 -30.03
CA GLU A 184 -4.87 9.64 -29.23
C GLU A 184 -4.40 9.19 -27.83
N ASN A 185 -4.85 8.03 -27.34
CA ASN A 185 -4.62 7.58 -25.98
C ASN A 185 -3.67 6.36 -25.86
N CYS A 186 -3.32 5.67 -26.95
CA CYS A 186 -2.42 4.50 -26.90
C CYS A 186 -1.21 4.73 -27.80
N ASP A 187 -0.35 5.66 -27.40
CA ASP A 187 0.91 5.93 -28.08
C ASP A 187 1.75 4.65 -28.27
N PRO A 188 2.64 4.62 -29.30
CA PRO A 188 3.54 3.50 -29.50
C PRO A 188 4.37 3.17 -28.25
N GLY A 189 4.17 1.98 -27.71
CA GLY A 189 4.88 1.51 -26.50
C GLY A 189 4.02 1.48 -25.24
N THR A 190 2.88 2.17 -25.22
CA THR A 190 1.97 2.22 -24.06
C THR A 190 1.28 0.87 -23.86
N LEU A 191 1.31 0.38 -22.61
CA LEU A 191 0.73 -0.91 -22.22
C LEU A 191 -0.71 -0.72 -21.72
N ALA A 192 -0.90 0.21 -20.81
CA ALA A 192 -2.17 0.69 -20.33
C ALA A 192 -1.99 2.15 -19.88
N LEU A 193 -3.09 2.80 -19.53
CA LEU A 193 -3.08 4.10 -18.87
C LEU A 193 -4.38 4.33 -18.12
N ILE A 194 -4.31 5.25 -17.17
CA ILE A 194 -5.45 5.95 -16.63
C ILE A 194 -5.22 7.47 -16.69
N THR A 195 -6.18 8.20 -17.24
CA THR A 195 -6.14 9.66 -17.24
C THR A 195 -6.45 10.18 -15.84
N ARG A 196 -5.69 11.18 -15.37
CA ARG A 196 -5.89 11.81 -14.06
C ARG A 196 -7.35 12.29 -13.89
N GLY A 197 -7.99 11.87 -12.80
CA GLY A 197 -9.38 12.23 -12.49
C GLY A 197 -10.44 11.34 -13.16
N GLU A 198 -10.04 10.42 -14.04
CA GLU A 198 -10.91 9.38 -14.57
C GLU A 198 -10.93 8.15 -13.67
N THR A 199 -11.88 7.26 -13.94
CA THR A 199 -12.02 5.96 -13.26
C THR A 199 -12.02 4.80 -14.24
N VAL A 200 -11.54 5.06 -15.46
CA VAL A 200 -11.50 4.11 -16.55
C VAL A 200 -10.07 3.71 -16.79
N ILE A 201 -9.76 2.41 -16.66
CA ILE A 201 -8.47 1.87 -17.07
C ILE A 201 -8.55 1.55 -18.56
N ARG A 202 -7.66 2.13 -19.35
CA ARG A 202 -7.53 1.83 -20.77
C ARG A 202 -6.41 0.84 -21.00
N PHE A 203 -6.74 -0.34 -21.51
CA PHE A 203 -5.75 -1.35 -21.91
C PHE A 203 -5.43 -1.20 -23.39
N CYS A 204 -4.16 -0.95 -23.72
CA CYS A 204 -3.69 -0.78 -25.09
C CYS A 204 -3.37 -2.14 -25.74
N PRO A 205 -3.24 -2.22 -27.08
CA PRO A 205 -3.00 -3.49 -27.78
C PRO A 205 -1.78 -4.28 -27.28
N LEU A 206 -0.75 -3.60 -26.77
CA LEU A 206 0.44 -4.26 -26.23
C LEU A 206 0.17 -5.05 -24.96
N PHE A 207 -0.74 -4.60 -24.08
CA PHE A 207 -1.12 -5.34 -22.86
C PHE A 207 -1.58 -6.76 -23.18
N PHE A 208 -2.46 -6.90 -24.18
CA PHE A 208 -3.01 -8.21 -24.58
C PHE A 208 -1.98 -9.14 -25.24
N ARG A 209 -0.80 -8.61 -25.61
CA ARG A 209 0.34 -9.39 -26.12
C ARG A 209 1.31 -9.83 -25.02
N LYS A 210 1.21 -9.28 -23.81
CA LYS A 210 2.03 -9.69 -22.68
C LYS A 210 1.50 -10.99 -22.07
N PRO A 211 2.37 -11.80 -21.41
CA PRO A 211 1.91 -12.96 -20.65
C PRO A 211 0.99 -12.53 -19.50
N ASP A 212 0.17 -13.46 -19.03
CA ASP A 212 -0.69 -13.26 -17.85
C ASP A 212 0.14 -12.92 -16.60
N ARG A 213 1.24 -13.66 -16.43
CA ARG A 213 2.26 -13.47 -15.40
C ARG A 213 3.60 -14.01 -15.89
N SER A 214 4.68 -13.43 -15.42
CA SER A 214 6.05 -13.87 -15.70
C SER A 214 6.84 -13.91 -14.40
N SER A 215 7.62 -14.97 -14.17
CA SER A 215 8.60 -15.03 -13.08
C SER A 215 9.93 -14.36 -13.41
N VAL A 216 10.12 -13.91 -14.67
CA VAL A 216 11.31 -13.18 -15.08
C VAL A 216 11.33 -11.83 -14.37
N ARG A 217 12.40 -11.55 -13.62
CA ARG A 217 12.56 -10.30 -12.88
C ARG A 217 12.56 -9.14 -13.88
N TRP A 218 11.66 -8.16 -13.68
CA TRP A 218 11.42 -7.00 -14.55
C TRP A 218 10.73 -7.24 -15.89
N ALA A 219 10.19 -8.43 -16.17
CA ALA A 219 9.34 -8.60 -17.36
C ALA A 219 7.97 -7.95 -17.16
N ASP A 220 7.50 -7.25 -18.19
CA ASP A 220 6.11 -6.81 -18.24
C ASP A 220 5.18 -8.02 -18.36
N ASP A 221 4.15 -8.05 -17.54
CA ASP A 221 3.04 -8.98 -17.62
C ASP A 221 1.73 -8.29 -17.25
N GLN A 222 0.60 -8.91 -17.61
CA GLN A 222 -0.71 -8.31 -17.45
C GLN A 222 -1.03 -7.97 -15.98
N VAL A 223 -0.60 -8.80 -15.02
CA VAL A 223 -0.80 -8.50 -13.59
C VAL A 223 0.01 -7.30 -13.12
N SER A 224 1.24 -7.14 -13.59
CA SER A 224 2.11 -6.02 -13.20
C SER A 224 1.60 -4.70 -13.79
N ILE A 225 1.18 -4.72 -15.05
CA ILE A 225 0.59 -3.56 -15.73
C ILE A 225 -0.71 -3.15 -15.03
N LEU A 226 -1.59 -4.11 -14.73
CA LEU A 226 -2.81 -3.79 -13.97
C LEU A 226 -2.47 -3.17 -12.60
N LEU A 227 -1.52 -3.74 -11.87
CA LEU A 227 -1.18 -3.24 -10.53
C LEU A 227 -0.62 -1.81 -10.57
N HIS A 228 0.15 -1.47 -11.60
CA HIS A 228 0.62 -0.12 -11.87
C HIS A 228 -0.57 0.86 -12.02
N GLU A 229 -1.50 0.59 -12.92
CA GLU A 229 -2.66 1.48 -13.15
C GLU A 229 -3.56 1.61 -11.92
N LEU A 230 -3.67 0.54 -11.13
CA LEU A 230 -4.41 0.57 -9.87
C LEU A 230 -3.76 1.47 -8.82
N ALA A 231 -2.43 1.63 -8.85
CA ALA A 231 -1.76 2.58 -7.97
C ALA A 231 -2.23 4.01 -8.29
N HIS A 232 -2.30 4.41 -9.56
CA HIS A 232 -2.83 5.73 -9.93
C HIS A 232 -4.25 5.97 -9.43
N LEU A 233 -5.13 4.95 -9.47
CA LEU A 233 -6.46 5.00 -8.88
C LEU A 233 -6.48 5.18 -7.36
N CYS A 234 -5.40 4.78 -6.68
CA CYS A 234 -5.22 5.02 -5.25
C CYS A 234 -4.72 6.43 -4.94
N GLY A 235 -4.34 7.23 -5.95
CA GLY A 235 -3.85 8.61 -5.77
C GLY A 235 -2.35 8.78 -6.00
N PHE A 236 -1.68 7.82 -6.64
CA PHE A 236 -0.29 7.98 -7.08
C PHE A 236 -0.26 8.89 -8.31
N GLU A 237 0.38 10.06 -8.22
CA GLU A 237 0.30 11.07 -9.28
C GLU A 237 1.36 10.95 -10.37
N HIS A 238 2.48 10.27 -10.09
CA HIS A 238 3.67 10.33 -10.92
C HIS A 238 4.34 8.97 -11.09
N ASP A 239 4.83 8.72 -12.30
CA ASP A 239 5.76 7.64 -12.62
C ASP A 239 7.19 8.17 -12.63
N TYR A 240 7.81 8.19 -11.46
CA TYR A 240 9.20 8.63 -11.30
C TYR A 240 10.20 7.70 -11.99
N ALA A 241 9.87 6.41 -12.12
CA ALA A 241 10.70 5.43 -12.81
C ALA A 241 9.91 4.18 -13.20
N TYR A 242 10.39 3.48 -14.23
CA TYR A 242 9.78 2.27 -14.77
C TYR A 242 10.72 1.06 -14.70
N GLY A 243 10.16 -0.13 -14.45
CA GLY A 243 10.91 -1.37 -14.44
C GLY A 243 12.12 -1.33 -13.51
N LYS A 244 13.31 -1.72 -14.01
CA LYS A 244 14.52 -1.81 -13.17
C LYS A 244 14.97 -0.45 -12.60
N SER A 245 14.64 0.68 -13.22
CA SER A 245 15.17 1.98 -12.76
C SER A 245 14.59 2.43 -11.41
N VAL A 246 13.47 1.84 -10.95
CA VAL A 246 12.90 2.13 -9.63
C VAL A 246 13.86 1.90 -8.47
N VAL A 247 14.87 1.03 -8.66
CA VAL A 247 15.87 0.73 -7.63
C VAL A 247 16.83 1.89 -7.38
N HIS A 248 16.79 2.94 -8.22
CA HIS A 248 17.61 4.14 -8.10
C HIS A 248 16.87 5.36 -7.55
N LEU A 249 15.55 5.28 -7.35
CA LEU A 249 14.76 6.40 -6.81
C LEU A 249 15.18 6.78 -5.38
N ALA A 250 15.02 8.05 -5.03
CA ALA A 250 15.13 8.49 -3.64
C ALA A 250 13.93 7.96 -2.81
N GLN A 251 14.04 7.97 -1.48
CA GLN A 251 12.98 7.41 -0.60
C GLN A 251 11.61 8.05 -0.88
N ASN A 252 11.55 9.38 -0.93
CA ASN A 252 10.33 10.16 -1.15
C ASN A 252 9.64 9.85 -2.49
N GLU A 253 10.42 9.65 -3.55
CA GLU A 253 9.91 9.26 -4.87
C GLU A 253 9.50 7.78 -4.89
N SER A 254 10.32 6.91 -4.29
CA SER A 254 10.12 5.46 -4.33
C SER A 254 8.81 5.01 -3.69
N VAL A 255 8.41 5.64 -2.57
CA VAL A 255 7.13 5.35 -1.90
C VAL A 255 5.92 5.93 -2.65
N GLN A 256 6.14 6.85 -3.59
CA GLN A 256 5.12 7.48 -4.43
C GLN A 256 5.16 7.01 -5.89
N ASN A 257 5.96 6.01 -6.23
CA ASN A 257 6.10 5.49 -7.58
C ASN A 257 5.38 4.13 -7.74
N PRO A 258 4.40 3.99 -8.64
CA PRO A 258 3.66 2.74 -8.88
C PRO A 258 4.56 1.51 -9.11
N ASP A 259 5.58 1.64 -9.96
CA ASP A 259 6.44 0.51 -10.32
C ASP A 259 7.33 0.01 -9.15
N SER A 260 7.54 0.83 -8.11
CA SER A 260 8.18 0.36 -6.88
C SER A 260 7.33 -0.69 -6.18
N TYR A 261 6.00 -0.51 -6.17
CA TYR A 261 5.05 -1.46 -5.60
C TYR A 261 4.91 -2.69 -6.47
N VAL A 262 4.92 -2.51 -7.80
CA VAL A 262 4.93 -3.62 -8.76
C VAL A 262 6.14 -4.51 -8.52
N GLY A 263 7.35 -3.94 -8.54
CA GLY A 263 8.58 -4.68 -8.29
C GLY A 263 8.58 -5.39 -6.92
N PHE A 264 8.17 -4.68 -5.87
CA PHE A 264 8.07 -5.23 -4.53
C PHE A 264 7.08 -6.41 -4.45
N ALA A 265 5.91 -6.30 -5.07
CA ALA A 265 4.90 -7.36 -5.09
C ALA A 265 5.33 -8.57 -5.92
N ARG A 266 6.03 -8.36 -7.03
CA ARG A 266 6.63 -9.42 -7.84
C ARG A 266 7.65 -10.21 -7.02
N ASP A 267 8.59 -9.52 -6.38
CA ASP A 267 9.62 -10.17 -5.56
C ASP A 267 9.01 -10.89 -4.36
N ALA A 268 8.03 -10.31 -3.68
CA ALA A 268 7.30 -11.00 -2.61
C ALA A 268 6.56 -12.27 -3.10
N THR A 269 6.21 -12.32 -4.38
CA THR A 269 5.50 -13.45 -4.99
C THR A 269 6.42 -14.56 -5.44
N TYR A 270 7.50 -14.23 -6.14
CA TYR A 270 8.37 -15.21 -6.78
C TYR A 270 9.63 -15.53 -5.97
N LEU A 271 10.00 -14.65 -5.03
CA LEU A 271 11.15 -14.81 -4.14
C LEU A 271 10.67 -14.69 -2.70
N PRO A 272 9.79 -15.59 -2.23
CA PRO A 272 9.30 -15.55 -0.86
C PRO A 272 10.49 -15.68 0.09
N GLU A 273 10.60 -14.74 1.02
CA GLU A 273 11.51 -14.90 2.15
C GLU A 273 10.85 -15.86 3.13
N GLY A 274 11.65 -16.69 3.82
CA GLY A 274 11.14 -17.44 4.98
C GLY A 274 10.58 -16.45 6.00
N ASP A 275 9.48 -16.82 6.67
CA ASP A 275 8.70 -15.95 7.57
C ASP A 275 9.62 -15.45 8.70
N PRO A 276 10.21 -14.24 8.61
CA PRO A 276 10.99 -13.71 9.71
C PRO A 276 9.99 -13.44 10.84
N ALA A 277 10.43 -13.58 12.10
CA ALA A 277 9.64 -13.02 13.20
C ALA A 277 9.28 -11.58 12.79
N CYS A 278 7.97 -11.29 12.68
CA CYS A 278 7.53 -9.95 12.33
C CYS A 278 8.27 -8.99 13.29
N PRO A 279 8.85 -7.89 12.79
CA PRO A 279 9.42 -6.89 13.69
C PRO A 279 8.36 -6.59 14.74
N ASP A 280 8.71 -6.63 16.03
CA ASP A 280 7.74 -6.44 17.12
C ASP A 280 6.90 -5.20 16.81
N TYR A 281 5.66 -5.43 16.40
CA TYR A 281 4.66 -4.39 16.34
C TYR A 281 4.37 -4.09 17.80
N PRO A 282 4.59 -2.85 18.30
CA PRO A 282 4.18 -2.53 19.64
C PRO A 282 2.72 -2.93 19.79
N THR A 283 2.45 -3.86 20.71
CA THR A 283 1.09 -4.36 20.92
C THR A 283 0.28 -3.23 21.52
N ARG A 284 -0.90 -2.95 20.94
CA ARG A 284 -1.93 -2.06 21.49
C ARG A 284 -1.99 -2.22 23.01
N VAL A 285 -1.50 -1.22 23.73
CA VAL A 285 -1.83 -1.08 25.15
C VAL A 285 -3.25 -0.52 25.16
N ALA A 286 -4.17 -1.32 25.67
CA ALA A 286 -5.60 -1.01 25.79
C ALA A 286 -5.86 0.18 26.72
#